data_AF-A0A1M7P6M5-F1
#
_entry.id   AF-A0A1M7P6M5-F1
#
_cell.length_a   1.000
_cell.length_b   1.000
_cell.length_c   1.000
_cell.angle_alpha   90.00
_cell.angle_beta   90.00
_cell.angle_gamma   90.00
#
_symmetry.space_group_name_H-M   'P 1'
#
loop_
_entity.id
_entity.type
_entity.pdbx_description
1 polymer ?
#
loop_
_entity_poly.entity_id
_entity_poly.type
_entity_poly.pdbx_seq_one_letter_code
_entity_poly.pdbx_strand_id
1 'polypeptide(L)'
;MPFDPRIEKEAFLHADRALLRQLLDIEFKTWRPMGYLASTVLHKLVYCWLVGLHDEIAPVLPRVIGWLDHAIAARDGNGDATREAGSEAPPELADDGPRGLQINLHATRAIARWLYRGDAACDDWHGAWCSQAGWHASLARGERRTTPGQVVLDDYLAWCVQAGDHATGIALIESQLALRASAPAHAVLTRLPRPRELAYAICLHHVRGRFEPAELFEAGKRMLGGCLDEAWLATGESLRAAMWLKIVHQDLAAPLGLAAASPLDAVRRAHDHLALQPVLTVRTIATPRNRPPASIRRASGSR
;
A
#
# COMPACT_ATOMS: atom_id res chain seq x y z
N MET A 1 12.00 7.16 -11.83
CA MET A 1 11.42 8.18 -12.72
C MET A 1 10.05 8.52 -12.16
N PRO A 2 9.61 9.78 -12.21
CA PRO A 2 8.25 10.13 -11.82
C PRO A 2 7.24 9.35 -12.68
N PHE A 3 6.08 9.05 -12.12
CA PHE A 3 4.99 8.38 -12.81
C PHE A 3 4.39 9.31 -13.87
N ASP A 4 4.47 8.90 -15.13
CA ASP A 4 3.83 9.60 -16.25
C ASP A 4 2.67 8.76 -16.80
N PRO A 5 1.40 9.18 -16.59
CA PRO A 5 0.24 8.45 -17.08
C PRO A 5 0.24 8.20 -18.60
N ARG A 6 0.88 9.06 -19.40
CA ARG A 6 0.93 8.91 -20.86
C ARG A 6 1.89 7.80 -21.25
N ILE A 7 3.10 7.81 -20.68
CA ILE A 7 4.12 6.78 -20.91
C ILE A 7 3.59 5.41 -20.47
N GLU A 8 2.95 5.36 -19.30
CA GLU A 8 2.37 4.12 -18.78
C GLU A 8 1.22 3.62 -19.66
N LYS A 9 0.34 4.52 -20.14
CA LYS A 9 -0.71 4.15 -21.10
C LYS A 9 -0.13 3.57 -22.38
N GLU A 10 0.90 4.21 -22.93
CA GLU A 10 1.59 3.73 -24.13
C GLU A 10 2.20 2.35 -23.89
N ALA A 11 2.80 2.10 -22.73
CA ALA A 11 3.35 0.79 -22.38
C ALA A 11 2.26 -0.31 -22.38
N PHE A 12 1.08 -0.05 -21.83
CA PHE A 12 -0.04 -1.01 -21.88
C PHE A 12 -0.60 -1.23 -23.29
N LEU A 13 -0.56 -0.21 -24.14
CA LEU A 13 -1.04 -0.28 -25.52
C LEU A 13 0.02 -0.77 -26.51
N HIS A 14 1.29 -0.84 -26.10
CA HIS A 14 2.39 -1.27 -26.95
C HIS A 14 2.26 -2.74 -27.38
N ALA A 15 2.98 -3.11 -28.45
CA ALA A 15 3.00 -4.45 -29.04
C ALA A 15 1.59 -5.06 -29.20
N ASP A 16 0.67 -4.30 -29.81
CA ASP A 16 -0.71 -4.74 -30.05
C ASP A 16 -1.45 -5.14 -28.76
N ARG A 17 -1.29 -4.32 -27.70
CA ARG A 17 -1.93 -4.51 -26.39
C ARG A 17 -1.57 -5.82 -25.72
N ALA A 18 -0.36 -6.34 -25.94
CA ALA A 18 0.09 -7.64 -25.41
C ALA A 18 -0.09 -7.75 -23.88
N LEU A 19 0.17 -6.68 -23.12
CA LEU A 19 -0.02 -6.67 -21.67
C LEU A 19 -1.49 -6.76 -21.27
N LEU A 20 -2.40 -6.07 -21.97
CA LEU A 20 -3.84 -6.17 -21.72
C LEU A 20 -4.36 -7.57 -22.07
N ARG A 21 -3.94 -8.13 -23.20
CA ARG A 21 -4.27 -9.53 -23.57
C ARG A 21 -3.78 -10.51 -22.52
N GLN A 22 -2.54 -10.36 -22.06
CA GLN A 22 -2.00 -11.19 -20.99
C GLN A 22 -2.88 -11.12 -19.74
N LEU A 23 -3.33 -9.93 -19.31
CA LEU A 23 -4.23 -9.80 -18.15
C LEU A 23 -5.58 -10.49 -18.39
N LEU A 24 -6.10 -10.41 -19.61
CA LEU A 24 -7.36 -11.03 -19.99
C LEU A 24 -7.25 -12.57 -20.06
N ASP A 25 -6.12 -13.11 -20.51
CA ASP A 25 -5.93 -14.54 -20.77
C ASP A 25 -5.46 -15.34 -19.55
N ILE A 26 -5.20 -14.71 -18.40
CA ILE A 26 -4.81 -15.46 -17.19
C ILE A 26 -5.99 -16.29 -16.69
N GLU A 27 -5.77 -17.60 -16.69
CA GLU A 27 -6.72 -18.59 -16.17
C GLU A 27 -6.36 -19.03 -14.76
N PHE A 28 -7.38 -19.44 -14.00
CA PHE A 28 -7.21 -20.05 -12.70
C PHE A 28 -6.55 -21.43 -12.82
N LYS A 29 -5.52 -21.68 -12.01
CA LYS A 29 -4.84 -22.98 -11.96
C LYS A 29 -4.58 -23.34 -10.50
N THR A 30 -5.15 -24.45 -10.05
CA THR A 30 -5.09 -24.91 -8.64
C THR A 30 -3.67 -25.14 -8.14
N TRP A 31 -2.75 -25.53 -9.01
CA TRP A 31 -1.34 -25.78 -8.69
C TRP A 31 -0.48 -24.50 -8.65
N ARG A 32 -1.02 -23.33 -9.05
CA ARG A 32 -0.31 -22.05 -9.01
C ARG A 32 -0.60 -21.29 -7.72
N PRO A 33 0.32 -20.43 -7.25
CA PRO A 33 0.06 -19.55 -6.11
C PRO A 33 -0.89 -18.41 -6.52
N MET A 34 -2.18 -18.74 -6.65
CA MET A 34 -3.18 -17.84 -7.23
C MET A 34 -3.37 -16.56 -6.42
N GLY A 35 -3.14 -16.58 -5.09
CA GLY A 35 -3.16 -15.37 -4.26
C GLY A 35 -2.05 -14.37 -4.60
N TYR A 36 -0.82 -14.86 -4.84
CA TYR A 36 0.31 -14.02 -5.27
C TYR A 36 0.07 -13.45 -6.68
N LEU A 37 -0.41 -14.29 -7.59
CA LEU A 37 -0.73 -13.88 -8.95
C LEU A 37 -1.85 -12.84 -8.97
N ALA A 38 -2.90 -13.03 -8.17
CA ALA A 38 -4.00 -12.10 -8.00
C ALA A 38 -3.51 -10.72 -7.53
N SER A 39 -2.62 -10.68 -6.53
CA SER A 39 -2.02 -9.43 -6.06
C SER A 39 -1.22 -8.72 -7.16
N THR A 40 -0.38 -9.47 -7.90
CA THR A 40 0.40 -8.93 -9.03
C THR A 40 -0.50 -8.37 -10.13
N VAL A 41 -1.58 -9.09 -10.45
CA VAL A 41 -2.59 -8.63 -11.42
C VAL A 41 -3.26 -7.36 -10.91
N LEU A 42 -3.71 -7.33 -9.66
CA LEU A 42 -4.40 -6.18 -9.08
C LEU A 42 -3.53 -4.91 -9.09
N HIS A 43 -2.23 -5.02 -8.81
CA HIS A 43 -1.29 -3.91 -8.97
C HIS A 43 -1.35 -3.29 -10.37
N LYS A 44 -1.39 -4.13 -11.43
CA LYS A 44 -1.51 -3.68 -12.81
C LYS A 44 -2.89 -3.11 -13.13
N LEU A 45 -3.96 -3.66 -12.54
CA LEU A 45 -5.31 -3.13 -12.72
C LEU A 45 -5.44 -1.71 -12.17
N VAL A 46 -4.82 -1.41 -11.01
CA VAL A 46 -4.78 -0.04 -10.47
C VAL A 46 -4.09 0.92 -11.45
N TYR A 47 -2.98 0.52 -12.06
CA TYR A 47 -2.35 1.33 -13.11
C TYR A 47 -3.25 1.54 -14.32
N CYS A 48 -3.91 0.48 -14.80
CA CYS A 48 -4.88 0.59 -15.89
C CYS A 48 -5.98 1.62 -15.55
N TRP A 49 -6.47 1.65 -14.32
CA TRP A 49 -7.45 2.64 -13.86
C TRP A 49 -6.89 4.06 -13.88
N LEU A 50 -5.66 4.25 -13.39
CA LEU A 50 -4.97 5.55 -13.40
C LEU A 50 -4.80 6.10 -14.82
N VAL A 51 -4.55 5.23 -15.82
CA VAL A 51 -4.35 5.64 -17.22
C VAL A 51 -5.62 5.59 -18.08
N GLY A 52 -6.77 5.30 -17.47
CA GLY A 52 -8.08 5.30 -18.13
C GLY A 52 -8.38 4.08 -19.00
N LEU A 53 -7.74 2.93 -18.72
CA LEU A 53 -7.97 1.63 -19.38
C LEU A 53 -8.85 0.68 -18.54
N HIS A 54 -9.65 1.24 -17.63
CA HIS A 54 -10.52 0.50 -16.71
C HIS A 54 -11.62 -0.33 -17.39
N ASP A 55 -12.17 0.12 -18.52
CA ASP A 55 -13.24 -0.58 -19.24
C ASP A 55 -12.72 -1.86 -19.90
N GLU A 56 -11.51 -1.81 -20.47
CA GLU A 56 -10.86 -2.93 -21.14
C GLU A 56 -10.51 -4.08 -20.19
N ILE A 57 -10.29 -3.77 -18.91
CA ILE A 57 -9.89 -4.73 -17.88
C ILE A 57 -11.00 -5.03 -16.86
N ALA A 58 -12.20 -4.46 -17.04
CA ALA A 58 -13.36 -4.69 -16.16
C ALA A 58 -13.65 -6.19 -15.91
N PRO A 59 -13.56 -7.11 -16.89
CA PRO A 59 -13.80 -8.54 -16.67
C PRO A 59 -12.73 -9.24 -15.80
N VAL A 60 -11.59 -8.61 -15.54
CA VAL A 60 -10.48 -9.20 -14.78
C VAL A 60 -10.77 -9.15 -13.27
N LEU A 61 -11.39 -8.09 -12.77
CA LEU A 61 -11.63 -7.88 -11.33
C LEU A 61 -12.42 -9.02 -10.66
N PRO A 62 -13.57 -9.50 -11.21
CA PRO A 62 -14.30 -10.62 -10.61
C PRO A 62 -13.47 -11.90 -10.49
N ARG A 63 -12.59 -12.17 -11.48
CA ARG A 63 -11.71 -13.34 -11.48
C ARG A 63 -10.66 -13.22 -10.38
N VAL A 64 -10.02 -12.05 -10.26
CA VAL A 64 -9.04 -11.75 -9.20
C VAL A 64 -9.66 -11.95 -7.81
N ILE A 65 -10.89 -11.48 -7.60
CA ILE A 65 -11.62 -11.70 -6.34
C ILE A 65 -11.80 -13.20 -6.08
N GLY A 66 -12.26 -13.98 -7.06
CA GLY A 66 -12.41 -15.43 -6.92
C GLY A 66 -11.09 -16.16 -6.62
N TRP A 67 -9.97 -15.72 -7.20
CA TRP A 67 -8.65 -16.27 -6.91
C TRP A 67 -8.20 -15.98 -5.47
N LEU A 68 -8.50 -14.78 -4.96
CA LEU A 68 -8.21 -14.39 -3.59
C LEU A 68 -9.10 -15.15 -2.59
N ASP A 69 -10.38 -15.31 -2.90
CA ASP A 69 -11.31 -16.10 -2.07
C ASP A 69 -10.82 -17.55 -1.93
N HIS A 70 -10.40 -18.18 -3.03
CA HIS A 70 -9.82 -19.52 -3.00
C HIS A 70 -8.53 -19.58 -2.17
N ALA A 71 -7.61 -18.63 -2.38
CA ALA A 71 -6.33 -18.62 -1.67
C ALA A 71 -6.48 -18.38 -0.16
N ILE A 72 -7.44 -17.54 0.25
CA ILE A 72 -7.76 -17.29 1.65
C ILE A 72 -8.41 -18.52 2.27
N ALA A 73 -9.39 -19.13 1.60
CA ALA A 73 -10.05 -20.35 2.10
C ALA A 73 -9.09 -21.53 2.29
N ALA A 74 -8.12 -21.69 1.38
CA ALA A 74 -7.07 -22.71 1.50
C ALA A 74 -6.14 -22.45 2.70
N ARG A 75 -5.88 -21.18 3.03
CA ARG A 75 -5.03 -20.78 4.16
C ARG A 75 -5.73 -20.91 5.51
N ASP A 76 -7.01 -20.58 5.56
CA ASP A 76 -7.81 -20.58 6.80
C ASP A 76 -8.31 -21.98 7.20
N GLY A 77 -7.95 -23.03 6.44
CA GLY A 77 -8.35 -24.41 6.72
C GLY A 77 -9.84 -24.70 6.49
N ASN A 78 -10.57 -23.75 5.91
CA ASN A 78 -12.01 -23.83 5.66
C ASN A 78 -12.35 -24.48 4.30
N GLY A 79 -11.35 -25.04 3.62
CA GLY A 79 -11.52 -25.73 2.35
C GLY A 79 -11.90 -27.19 2.53
N ASP A 80 -13.11 -27.56 2.12
CA ASP A 80 -13.50 -28.93 1.72
C ASP A 80 -12.67 -29.45 0.52
N ALA A 81 -11.72 -28.65 0.01
CA ALA A 81 -10.86 -28.95 -1.14
C ALA A 81 -9.69 -29.91 -0.83
N THR A 82 -9.58 -30.43 0.39
CA THR A 82 -8.44 -31.27 0.81
C THR A 82 -8.81 -32.73 1.10
N ARG A 83 -9.77 -33.30 0.36
CA ARG A 83 -10.03 -34.76 0.42
C ARG A 83 -10.20 -35.49 -0.92
N GLU A 84 -10.21 -34.80 -2.05
CA GLU A 84 -10.27 -35.45 -3.37
C GLU A 84 -9.08 -35.06 -4.26
N ALA A 85 -7.88 -35.29 -3.78
CA ALA A 85 -6.73 -35.54 -4.64
C ALA A 85 -5.68 -36.29 -3.81
N GLY A 86 -5.55 -37.59 -4.06
CA GLY A 86 -4.39 -38.38 -3.64
C GLY A 86 -3.14 -37.94 -4.41
N SER A 87 -2.70 -36.71 -4.18
CA SER A 87 -1.47 -36.16 -4.73
C SER A 87 -0.82 -35.35 -3.61
N GLU A 88 0.35 -35.81 -3.20
CA GLU A 88 1.31 -35.07 -2.38
C GLU A 88 1.40 -33.62 -2.86
N ALA A 89 0.72 -32.70 -2.19
CA ALA A 89 1.05 -31.29 -2.27
C ALA A 89 2.34 -31.13 -1.46
N PRO A 90 3.45 -30.64 -2.05
CA PRO A 90 4.69 -30.51 -1.30
C PRO A 90 4.48 -29.60 -0.09
N PRO A 91 5.10 -29.88 1.08
CA PRO A 91 5.01 -29.05 2.28
C PRO A 91 5.63 -27.64 2.12
N GLU A 92 6.05 -27.24 0.92
CA GLU A 92 6.77 -26.00 0.61
C GLU A 92 5.89 -24.88 0.03
N LEU A 93 4.55 -25.05 -0.03
CA LEU A 93 3.63 -23.94 -0.36
C LEU A 93 3.11 -23.20 0.88
N ALA A 94 3.46 -23.68 2.08
CA ALA A 94 3.06 -23.10 3.36
C ALA A 94 4.13 -22.18 3.98
N ASP A 95 5.36 -22.18 3.45
CA ASP A 95 6.46 -21.39 3.99
C ASP A 95 7.30 -20.79 2.85
N ASP A 96 7.46 -19.47 2.89
CA ASP A 96 8.35 -18.66 2.05
C ASP A 96 8.31 -18.89 0.53
N GLY A 97 7.37 -18.22 -0.14
CA GLY A 97 7.64 -17.71 -1.50
C GLY A 97 8.98 -16.94 -1.53
N PRO A 98 9.67 -16.85 -2.67
CA PRO A 98 11.07 -16.41 -2.72
C PRO A 98 11.25 -15.04 -2.06
N ARG A 99 11.77 -15.06 -0.83
CA ARG A 99 12.26 -13.94 -0.01
C ARG A 99 11.20 -12.93 0.44
N GLY A 100 10.57 -13.20 1.58
CA GLY A 100 10.31 -12.20 2.63
C GLY A 100 9.14 -11.22 2.45
N LEU A 101 8.52 -11.06 1.28
CA LEU A 101 7.30 -10.25 1.15
C LEU A 101 6.05 -11.12 1.34
N GLN A 102 5.58 -11.24 2.58
CA GLN A 102 4.28 -11.86 2.83
C GLN A 102 3.18 -10.93 2.30
N ILE A 103 2.59 -11.30 1.15
CA ILE A 103 1.45 -10.57 0.58
C ILE A 103 0.26 -10.69 1.54
N ASN A 104 -0.31 -9.56 1.90
CA ASN A 104 -1.54 -9.53 2.68
C ASN A 104 -2.74 -9.79 1.75
N LEU A 105 -3.18 -11.06 1.70
CA LEU A 105 -4.26 -11.50 0.81
C LEU A 105 -5.60 -10.83 1.15
N HIS A 106 -5.88 -10.59 2.43
CA HIS A 106 -7.11 -9.93 2.85
C HIS A 106 -7.11 -8.45 2.43
N ALA A 107 -6.01 -7.72 2.64
CA ALA A 107 -5.90 -6.33 2.16
C ALA A 107 -6.01 -6.24 0.63
N THR A 108 -5.41 -7.20 -0.08
CA THR A 108 -5.53 -7.31 -1.54
C THR A 108 -6.99 -7.55 -1.96
N ARG A 109 -7.70 -8.45 -1.27
CA ARG A 109 -9.12 -8.73 -1.53
C ARG A 109 -10.00 -7.52 -1.21
N ALA A 110 -9.71 -6.80 -0.13
CA ALA A 110 -10.42 -5.58 0.24
C ALA A 110 -10.34 -4.53 -0.87
N ILE A 111 -9.13 -4.27 -1.40
CA ILE A 111 -8.95 -3.38 -2.57
C ILE A 111 -9.67 -3.91 -3.80
N ALA A 112 -9.60 -5.21 -4.09
CA ALA A 112 -10.27 -5.77 -5.27
C ALA A 112 -11.80 -5.61 -5.19
N ARG A 113 -12.41 -5.89 -4.03
CA ARG A 113 -13.85 -5.71 -3.79
C ARG A 113 -14.25 -4.24 -3.82
N TRP A 114 -13.42 -3.37 -3.22
CA TRP A 114 -13.60 -1.93 -3.31
C TRP A 114 -13.60 -1.45 -4.77
N LEU A 115 -12.60 -1.80 -5.57
CA LEU A 115 -12.54 -1.41 -6.98
C LEU A 115 -13.74 -1.97 -7.77
N TYR A 116 -14.18 -3.20 -7.48
CA TYR A 116 -15.26 -3.83 -8.25
C TYR A 116 -16.65 -3.30 -7.91
N ARG A 117 -16.96 -3.07 -6.63
CA ARG A 117 -18.33 -2.76 -6.15
C ARG A 117 -18.44 -1.50 -5.31
N GLY A 118 -17.32 -0.90 -4.92
CA GLY A 118 -17.29 0.17 -3.92
C GLY A 118 -17.46 -0.34 -2.49
N ASP A 119 -17.28 -1.64 -2.25
CA ASP A 119 -17.43 -2.24 -0.93
C ASP A 119 -16.41 -1.64 0.06
N ALA A 120 -16.87 -1.28 1.26
CA ALA A 120 -15.98 -0.84 2.35
C ALA A 120 -15.04 -1.96 2.81
N ALA A 121 -15.50 -3.22 2.73
CA ALA A 121 -14.76 -4.44 3.02
C ALA A 121 -14.11 -4.47 4.42
N CYS A 122 -14.82 -3.96 5.45
CA CYS A 122 -14.31 -3.85 6.83
C CYS A 122 -13.76 -5.18 7.37
N ASP A 123 -14.45 -6.30 7.12
CA ASP A 123 -14.00 -7.64 7.54
C ASP A 123 -12.70 -8.08 6.86
N ASP A 124 -12.48 -7.68 5.61
CA ASP A 124 -11.23 -7.95 4.91
C ASP A 124 -10.08 -7.10 5.47
N TRP A 125 -10.35 -5.85 5.84
CA TRP A 125 -9.34 -5.02 6.53
C TRP A 125 -9.01 -5.55 7.92
N HIS A 126 -10.00 -6.03 8.66
CA HIS A 126 -9.79 -6.68 9.95
C HIS A 126 -9.02 -8.00 9.78
N GLY A 127 -9.37 -8.81 8.77
CA GLY A 127 -8.62 -10.02 8.41
C GLY A 127 -7.16 -9.72 8.03
N ALA A 128 -6.92 -8.62 7.33
CA ALA A 128 -5.57 -8.16 6.99
C ALA A 128 -4.75 -7.87 8.25
N TRP A 129 -5.36 -7.20 9.23
CA TRP A 129 -4.76 -6.94 10.53
C TRP A 129 -4.48 -8.24 11.32
N CYS A 130 -5.47 -9.14 11.43
CA CYS A 130 -5.35 -10.44 12.11
C CYS A 130 -4.22 -11.30 11.53
N SER A 131 -4.05 -11.30 10.21
CA SER A 131 -3.00 -12.07 9.52
C SER A 131 -1.57 -11.68 9.91
N GLN A 132 -1.40 -10.55 10.61
CA GLN A 132 -0.12 -10.01 11.06
C GLN A 132 0.09 -10.12 12.59
N ALA A 133 -0.63 -11.01 13.28
CA ALA A 133 -0.49 -11.21 14.72
C ALA A 133 0.96 -11.47 15.18
N GLY A 134 1.75 -12.21 14.38
CA GLY A 134 3.16 -12.47 14.67
C GLY A 134 4.04 -11.21 14.65
N TRP A 135 3.78 -10.30 13.71
CA TRP A 135 4.47 -9.00 13.64
C TRP A 135 4.09 -8.11 14.84
N HIS A 136 2.80 -8.07 15.18
CA HIS A 136 2.32 -7.33 16.35
C HIS A 136 2.95 -7.85 17.66
N ALA A 137 3.01 -9.18 17.83
CA ALA A 137 3.64 -9.80 18.98
C ALA A 137 5.15 -9.50 19.05
N SER A 138 5.84 -9.43 17.90
CA SER A 138 7.25 -9.03 17.82
C SER A 138 7.46 -7.57 18.25
N LEU A 139 6.60 -6.66 17.78
CA LEU A 139 6.61 -5.25 18.22
C LEU A 139 6.38 -5.09 19.73
N ALA A 140 5.44 -5.85 20.29
CA ALA A 140 5.15 -5.82 21.73
C ALA A 140 6.34 -6.27 22.59
N ARG A 141 7.20 -7.15 22.06
CA ARG A 141 8.45 -7.59 22.70
C ARG A 141 9.62 -6.63 22.50
N GLY A 142 9.43 -5.51 21.80
CA GLY A 142 10.48 -4.53 21.51
C GLY A 142 11.51 -5.02 20.49
N GLU A 143 11.21 -6.10 19.75
CA GLU A 143 12.10 -6.65 18.74
C GLU A 143 12.19 -5.68 17.55
N ARG A 144 13.34 -4.99 17.42
CA ARG A 144 13.65 -4.19 16.23
C ARG A 144 14.14 -5.11 15.11
N ARG A 145 13.26 -5.91 14.52
CA ARG A 145 13.64 -6.62 13.30
C ARG A 145 13.96 -5.60 12.19
N THR A 146 15.07 -5.81 11.51
CA THR A 146 15.57 -5.02 10.37
C THR A 146 15.60 -5.87 9.10
N THR A 147 14.66 -6.82 8.96
CA THR A 147 14.60 -7.72 7.81
C THR A 147 13.63 -7.27 6.72
N PRO A 148 13.95 -7.57 5.44
CA PRO A 148 13.26 -7.06 4.25
C PRO A 148 11.94 -7.82 4.06
N GLY A 149 10.81 -7.14 4.24
CA GLY A 149 9.50 -7.81 4.25
C GLY A 149 8.43 -7.20 5.16
N GLN A 150 8.78 -6.17 5.92
CA GLN A 150 7.87 -5.57 6.87
C GLN A 150 6.66 -4.94 6.16
N VAL A 151 5.46 -5.33 6.61
CA VAL A 151 4.31 -4.43 6.58
C VAL A 151 4.80 -3.12 7.18
N VAL A 152 4.83 -2.08 6.35
CA VAL A 152 5.23 -0.77 6.84
C VAL A 152 4.16 -0.37 7.85
N LEU A 153 4.56 0.14 9.02
CA LEU A 153 3.62 0.60 10.06
C LEU A 153 2.49 1.49 9.48
N ASP A 154 2.80 2.21 8.41
CA ASP A 154 1.88 2.97 7.58
C ASP A 154 0.69 2.13 7.04
N ASP A 155 0.95 0.95 6.46
CA ASP A 155 -0.09 0.05 5.93
C ASP A 155 -0.91 -0.58 7.06
N TYR A 156 -0.24 -0.99 8.13
CA TYR A 156 -0.91 -1.61 9.27
C TYR A 156 -1.96 -0.68 9.88
N LEU A 157 -1.61 0.60 10.06
CA LEU A 157 -2.53 1.60 10.60
C LEU A 157 -3.64 1.95 9.61
N ALA A 158 -3.36 1.95 8.31
CA ALA A 158 -4.38 2.12 7.29
C ALA A 158 -5.43 0.98 7.34
N TRP A 159 -5.03 -0.26 7.64
CA TRP A 159 -5.97 -1.35 7.83
C TRP A 159 -6.81 -1.17 9.11
N CYS A 160 -6.21 -0.74 10.23
CA CYS A 160 -6.98 -0.44 11.43
C CYS A 160 -8.03 0.65 11.19
N VAL A 161 -7.67 1.72 10.46
CA VAL A 161 -8.62 2.79 10.08
C VAL A 161 -9.78 2.22 9.27
N GLN A 162 -9.49 1.43 8.24
CA GLN A 162 -10.54 0.92 7.34
C GLN A 162 -11.38 -0.22 7.93
N ALA A 163 -10.83 -0.96 8.90
CA ALA A 163 -11.57 -1.94 9.67
C ALA A 163 -12.48 -1.31 10.73
N GLY A 164 -12.25 -0.04 11.09
CA GLY A 164 -12.90 0.63 12.22
C GLY A 164 -12.23 0.36 13.57
N ASP A 165 -11.11 -0.35 13.60
CA ASP A 165 -10.33 -0.73 14.79
C ASP A 165 -9.45 0.43 15.30
N HIS A 166 -10.04 1.61 15.42
CA HIS A 166 -9.34 2.85 15.74
C HIS A 166 -8.64 2.80 17.10
N ALA A 167 -9.25 2.17 18.12
CA ALA A 167 -8.66 2.02 19.44
C ALA A 167 -7.36 1.21 19.40
N THR A 168 -7.32 0.16 18.58
CA THR A 168 -6.14 -0.67 18.34
C THR A 168 -5.03 0.13 17.68
N GLY A 169 -5.36 0.93 16.66
CA GLY A 169 -4.39 1.81 15.99
C GLY A 169 -3.76 2.85 16.94
N ILE A 170 -4.56 3.43 17.85
CA ILE A 170 -4.08 4.34 18.89
C ILE A 170 -3.12 3.62 19.83
N ALA A 171 -3.53 2.48 20.39
CA ALA A 171 -2.72 1.73 21.35
C ALA A 171 -1.36 1.32 20.75
N LEU A 172 -1.34 0.93 19.47
CA LEU A 172 -0.11 0.60 18.77
C LEU A 172 0.84 1.80 18.69
N ILE A 173 0.37 2.96 18.20
CA ILE A 173 1.21 4.16 18.09
C ILE A 173 1.67 4.63 19.47
N GLU A 174 0.79 4.64 20.47
CA GLU A 174 1.12 5.11 21.82
C GLU A 174 2.10 4.18 22.53
N SER A 175 1.99 2.86 22.36
CA SER A 175 2.98 1.91 22.88
C SER A 175 4.37 2.08 22.24
N GLN A 176 4.43 2.46 20.96
CA GLN A 176 5.68 2.78 20.26
C GLN A 176 6.23 4.17 20.59
N LEU A 177 5.37 5.14 20.91
CA LEU A 177 5.74 6.51 21.31
C LEU A 177 6.10 6.62 22.80
N ALA A 178 5.60 5.73 23.67
CA ALA A 178 6.11 5.58 25.03
C ALA A 178 7.63 5.24 25.05
N LEU A 179 8.18 4.77 23.93
CA LEU A 179 9.62 4.55 23.70
C LEU A 179 10.35 5.78 23.12
N ARG A 180 9.65 6.87 22.78
CA ARG A 180 10.21 8.11 22.21
C ARG A 180 9.56 9.32 22.87
N ALA A 181 10.19 9.83 23.92
CA ALA A 181 9.84 11.11 24.51
C ALA A 181 9.73 12.19 23.42
N SER A 182 8.56 12.83 23.33
CA SER A 182 8.20 13.99 22.49
C SER A 182 7.71 13.73 21.05
N ALA A 183 6.39 13.82 20.87
CA ALA A 183 5.77 14.94 20.14
C ALA A 183 4.25 14.99 20.43
N PRO A 184 3.68 16.15 20.81
CA PRO A 184 2.25 16.28 21.07
C PRO A 184 1.46 16.12 19.75
N ALA A 185 0.38 15.33 19.80
CA ALA A 185 -0.49 14.99 18.66
C ALA A 185 -0.94 16.20 17.81
N HIS A 186 -0.95 17.42 18.35
CA HIS A 186 -1.29 18.64 17.59
C HIS A 186 -0.27 19.04 16.52
N ALA A 187 1.02 18.69 16.67
CA ALA A 187 2.03 19.03 15.67
C ALA A 187 1.86 18.21 14.37
N VAL A 188 1.10 17.11 14.42
CA VAL A 188 0.97 16.11 13.37
C VAL A 188 0.31 16.66 12.11
N LEU A 189 -0.72 17.51 12.24
CA LEU A 189 -1.44 18.04 11.08
C LEU A 189 -0.81 19.33 10.49
N THR A 190 0.08 20.00 11.23
CA THR A 190 0.69 21.27 10.78
C THR A 190 1.79 21.09 9.73
N ARG A 191 2.39 19.89 9.66
CA ARG A 191 3.41 19.51 8.68
C ARG A 191 2.82 18.65 7.58
N LEU A 192 3.61 18.34 6.54
CA LEU A 192 3.27 17.28 5.59
C LEU A 192 3.23 15.95 6.37
N PRO A 193 2.04 15.39 6.64
CA PRO A 193 1.94 14.26 7.55
C PRO A 193 2.43 13.01 6.83
N ARG A 194 3.17 12.16 7.54
CA ARG A 194 3.43 10.80 7.07
C ARG A 194 2.16 9.97 7.11
N PRO A 195 2.05 8.88 6.34
CA PRO A 195 0.86 8.02 6.37
C PRO A 195 0.46 7.54 7.76
N ARG A 196 1.41 7.03 8.58
CA ARG A 196 1.16 6.67 9.99
C ARG A 196 0.63 7.80 10.86
N GLU A 197 1.10 9.02 10.60
CA GLU A 197 0.76 10.22 11.35
C GLU A 197 -0.69 10.63 11.05
N LEU A 198 -1.07 10.58 9.78
CA LEU A 198 -2.44 10.77 9.35
C LEU A 198 -3.36 9.68 9.91
N ALA A 199 -3.02 8.39 9.76
CA ALA A 199 -3.84 7.29 10.30
C ALA A 199 -4.05 7.42 11.81
N TYR A 200 -3.01 7.80 12.57
CA TYR A 200 -3.15 8.05 14.00
C TYR A 200 -4.12 9.19 14.30
N ALA A 201 -4.07 10.29 13.53
CA ALA A 201 -5.01 11.40 13.67
C ALA A 201 -6.45 10.97 13.36
N ILE A 202 -6.67 10.14 12.33
CA ILE A 202 -7.98 9.56 12.00
C ILE A 202 -8.50 8.72 13.17
N CYS A 203 -7.66 7.84 13.74
CA CYS A 203 -8.06 7.05 14.89
C CYS A 203 -8.41 7.92 16.11
N LEU A 204 -7.62 8.97 16.39
CA LEU A 204 -7.89 9.93 17.47
C LEU A 204 -9.21 10.69 17.26
N HIS A 205 -9.59 10.99 16.03
CA HIS A 205 -10.87 11.58 15.70
C HIS A 205 -12.02 10.66 16.10
N HIS A 206 -12.01 9.41 15.63
CA HIS A 206 -13.10 8.47 15.90
C HIS A 206 -13.23 8.07 17.37
N VAL A 207 -12.12 7.94 18.10
CA VAL A 207 -12.15 7.45 19.50
C VAL A 207 -12.21 8.59 20.52
N ARG A 208 -11.55 9.72 20.25
CA ARG A 208 -11.36 10.81 21.22
C ARG A 208 -11.93 12.15 20.75
N GLY A 209 -12.61 12.20 19.60
CA GLY A 209 -13.20 13.43 19.05
C GLY A 209 -12.18 14.52 18.74
N ARG A 210 -10.92 14.15 18.46
CA ARG A 210 -9.86 15.11 18.13
C ARG A 210 -9.82 15.39 16.64
N PHE A 211 -9.55 16.64 16.27
CA PHE A 211 -9.48 17.14 14.89
C PHE A 211 -10.83 17.13 14.19
N GLU A 212 -11.06 18.16 13.38
CA GLU A 212 -12.27 18.25 12.57
C GLU A 212 -12.12 17.43 11.28
N PRO A 213 -13.21 16.86 10.72
CA PRO A 213 -13.15 16.10 9.47
C PRO A 213 -12.50 16.88 8.31
N ALA A 214 -12.74 18.19 8.24
CA ALA A 214 -12.13 19.07 7.24
C ALA A 214 -10.60 19.15 7.39
N GLU A 215 -10.07 19.20 8.62
CA GLU A 215 -8.62 19.24 8.87
C GLU A 215 -7.95 17.93 8.45
N LEU A 216 -8.59 16.80 8.74
CA LEU A 216 -8.11 15.47 8.34
C LEU A 216 -8.10 15.30 6.82
N PHE A 217 -9.15 15.76 6.14
CA PHE A 217 -9.23 15.70 4.69
C PHE A 217 -8.13 16.54 4.02
N GLU A 218 -7.90 17.78 4.49
CA GLU A 218 -6.82 18.64 3.96
C GLU A 218 -5.43 18.08 4.29
N ALA A 219 -5.24 17.50 5.48
CA ALA A 219 -4.01 16.78 5.82
C ALA A 219 -3.78 15.56 4.91
N GLY A 220 -4.85 14.82 4.60
CA GLY A 220 -4.84 13.68 3.68
C GLY A 220 -4.43 14.07 2.27
N LYS A 221 -5.00 15.15 1.72
CA LYS A 221 -4.59 15.66 0.40
C LYS A 221 -3.12 16.06 0.36
N ARG A 222 -2.62 16.76 1.39
CA ARG A 222 -1.19 17.10 1.48
C ARG A 222 -0.32 15.85 1.50
N MET A 223 -0.64 14.87 2.33
CA MET A 223 0.07 13.58 2.37
C MET A 223 0.10 12.91 0.99
N LEU A 224 -1.05 12.83 0.30
CA LEU A 224 -1.12 12.25 -1.05
C LEU A 224 -0.21 12.98 -2.04
N GLY A 225 -0.18 14.31 -2.02
CA GLY A 225 0.71 15.11 -2.85
C GLY A 225 2.20 14.80 -2.64
N GLY A 226 2.60 14.42 -1.42
CA GLY A 226 3.98 14.05 -1.09
C GLY A 226 4.34 12.59 -1.31
N CYS A 227 3.37 11.68 -1.42
CA CYS A 227 3.61 10.23 -1.47
C CYS A 227 3.24 9.56 -2.79
N LEU A 228 2.28 10.09 -3.56
CA LEU A 228 1.76 9.39 -4.73
C LEU A 228 2.80 9.17 -5.83
N ASP A 229 3.50 10.22 -6.25
CA ASP A 229 4.42 10.15 -7.40
C ASP A 229 5.69 9.35 -7.07
N GLU A 230 6.64 9.97 -6.36
CA GLU A 230 7.98 9.40 -6.19
C GLU A 230 8.04 8.22 -5.21
N ALA A 231 7.14 8.17 -4.22
CA ALA A 231 7.23 7.17 -3.16
C ALA A 231 6.43 5.90 -3.49
N TRP A 232 5.27 5.99 -4.14
CA TRP A 232 4.39 4.84 -4.36
C TRP A 232 4.26 4.42 -5.82
N LEU A 233 3.86 5.30 -6.72
CA LEU A 233 3.63 4.91 -8.12
C LEU A 233 4.96 4.65 -8.84
N ALA A 234 5.98 5.48 -8.63
CA ALA A 234 7.31 5.27 -9.21
C ALA A 234 8.01 3.98 -8.71
N THR A 235 7.59 3.42 -7.57
CA THR A 235 8.18 2.23 -6.94
C THR A 235 7.35 0.97 -7.13
N GLY A 236 6.19 1.05 -7.80
CA GLY A 236 5.32 -0.10 -8.02
C GLY A 236 4.27 -0.35 -6.94
N GLU A 237 4.19 0.48 -5.89
CA GLU A 237 3.28 0.31 -4.75
C GLU A 237 1.85 0.81 -5.03
N SER A 238 1.30 0.46 -6.19
CA SER A 238 -0.02 0.94 -6.64
C SER A 238 -1.18 0.52 -5.71
N LEU A 239 -1.11 -0.63 -5.03
CA LEU A 239 -2.11 -1.00 -4.02
C LEU A 239 -2.09 -0.08 -2.80
N ARG A 240 -0.91 0.37 -2.36
CA ARG A 240 -0.78 1.35 -1.28
C ARG A 240 -1.35 2.70 -1.71
N ALA A 241 -1.05 3.14 -2.92
CA ALA A 241 -1.64 4.34 -3.49
C ALA A 241 -3.18 4.26 -3.54
N ALA A 242 -3.73 3.15 -4.06
CA ALA A 242 -5.17 2.91 -4.12
C ALA A 242 -5.84 2.95 -2.73
N MET A 243 -5.21 2.31 -1.74
CA MET A 243 -5.69 2.30 -0.35
C MET A 243 -5.79 3.71 0.24
N TRP A 244 -4.75 4.53 0.08
CA TRP A 244 -4.76 5.91 0.61
C TRP A 244 -5.66 6.85 -0.20
N LEU A 245 -5.82 6.64 -1.50
CA LEU A 245 -6.80 7.34 -2.31
C LEU A 245 -8.23 7.05 -1.85
N LYS A 246 -8.54 5.78 -1.53
CA LYS A 246 -9.82 5.40 -0.91
C LYS A 246 -10.04 6.15 0.41
N ILE A 247 -9.08 6.04 1.33
CA ILE A 247 -9.18 6.66 2.66
C ILE A 247 -9.44 8.17 2.53
N VAL A 248 -8.68 8.88 1.70
CA VAL A 248 -8.80 10.34 1.62
C VAL A 248 -10.03 10.77 0.82
N HIS A 249 -10.25 10.21 -0.37
CA HIS A 249 -11.29 10.71 -1.28
C HIS A 249 -12.65 10.06 -1.10
N GLN A 250 -12.76 8.98 -0.35
CA GLN A 250 -14.05 8.41 0.04
C GLN A 250 -14.29 8.55 1.52
N ASP A 251 -13.44 7.95 2.35
CA ASP A 251 -13.73 7.81 3.78
C ASP A 251 -13.68 9.17 4.50
N LEU A 252 -12.61 9.95 4.32
CA LEU A 252 -12.46 11.30 4.92
C LEU A 252 -13.29 12.37 4.23
N ALA A 253 -13.59 12.20 2.96
CA ALA A 253 -14.39 13.15 2.20
C ALA A 253 -15.90 12.97 2.41
N ALA A 254 -16.36 11.80 2.87
CA ALA A 254 -17.77 11.49 3.08
C ALA A 254 -18.48 12.42 4.08
N PRO A 255 -17.93 12.69 5.28
CA PRO A 255 -18.55 13.62 6.24
C PRO A 255 -18.70 15.05 5.71
N LEU A 256 -17.90 15.42 4.70
CA LEU A 256 -17.90 16.75 4.09
C LEU A 256 -18.84 16.85 2.87
N GLY A 257 -19.47 15.74 2.47
CA GLY A 257 -20.24 15.69 1.22
C GLY A 257 -19.38 15.79 -0.04
N LEU A 258 -18.07 15.49 0.07
CA LEU A 258 -17.08 15.60 -1.01
C LEU A 258 -16.56 14.23 -1.48
N ALA A 259 -17.16 13.14 -1.00
CA ALA A 259 -16.76 11.78 -1.36
C ALA A 259 -16.80 11.57 -2.86
N ALA A 260 -15.82 10.82 -3.36
CA ALA A 260 -15.79 10.36 -4.72
C ALA A 260 -17.04 9.51 -5.01
N ALA A 261 -17.67 9.74 -6.15
CA ALA A 261 -18.93 9.09 -6.51
C ALA A 261 -18.76 7.58 -6.77
N SER A 262 -17.53 7.14 -7.06
CA SER A 262 -17.18 5.75 -7.30
C SER A 262 -15.71 5.48 -6.94
N PRO A 263 -15.29 4.21 -6.84
CA PRO A 263 -13.88 3.85 -6.73
C PRO A 263 -13.03 4.43 -7.86
N LEU A 264 -13.58 4.48 -9.08
CA LEU A 264 -12.88 5.01 -10.25
C LEU A 264 -12.64 6.50 -10.10
N ASP A 265 -13.65 7.24 -9.63
CA ASP A 265 -13.53 8.67 -9.34
C ASP A 265 -12.45 8.91 -8.27
N ALA A 266 -12.43 8.12 -7.20
CA ALA A 266 -11.40 8.20 -6.16
C ALA A 266 -9.98 7.94 -6.70
N VAL A 267 -9.81 6.93 -7.57
CA VAL A 267 -8.51 6.64 -8.20
C VAL A 267 -8.11 7.77 -9.15
N ARG A 268 -9.03 8.32 -9.93
CA ARG A 268 -8.75 9.43 -10.87
C ARG A 268 -8.34 10.72 -10.17
N ARG A 269 -8.83 10.98 -8.95
CA ARG A 269 -8.36 12.10 -8.12
C ARG A 269 -6.87 12.04 -7.78
N ALA A 270 -6.18 10.92 -8.03
CA ALA A 270 -4.72 10.88 -7.99
C ALA A 270 -4.09 11.94 -8.90
N HIS A 271 -4.66 12.20 -10.08
CA HIS A 271 -4.14 13.18 -11.04
C HIS A 271 -4.12 14.60 -10.48
N ASP A 272 -5.07 14.95 -9.62
CA ASP A 272 -5.08 16.24 -8.95
C ASP A 272 -3.82 16.43 -8.09
N HIS A 273 -3.36 15.35 -7.43
CA HIS A 273 -2.17 15.39 -6.57
C HIS A 273 -0.86 15.31 -7.37
N LEU A 274 -0.89 14.65 -8.53
CA LEU A 274 0.26 14.58 -9.44
C LEU A 274 0.48 15.92 -10.17
N ALA A 275 -0.60 16.60 -10.56
CA ALA A 275 -0.54 17.90 -11.23
C ALA A 275 -0.15 19.07 -10.31
N LEU A 276 -0.39 18.93 -9.00
CA LEU A 276 -0.08 19.95 -7.99
C LEU A 276 1.40 20.00 -7.58
N GLN A 277 2.27 19.19 -8.17
CA GLN A 277 3.72 19.29 -7.96
C GLN A 277 4.27 20.44 -8.82
N PRO A 278 4.63 21.61 -8.25
CA PRO A 278 5.44 22.56 -9.00
C PRO A 278 6.74 21.85 -9.34
N VAL A 279 7.09 21.85 -10.62
CA VAL A 279 8.41 21.44 -11.11
C VAL A 279 9.44 22.29 -10.36
N LEU A 280 9.96 21.80 -9.23
CA LEU A 280 11.15 22.34 -8.59
C LEU A 280 12.35 21.86 -9.41
N THR A 281 12.42 22.30 -10.67
CA THR A 281 13.68 22.38 -11.41
C THR A 281 14.50 23.50 -10.79
N VAL A 282 15.16 23.19 -9.68
CA VAL A 282 16.43 23.83 -9.34
C VAL A 282 17.47 22.73 -9.30
N ARG A 283 18.00 22.41 -10.49
CA ARG A 283 19.32 21.83 -10.62
C ARG A 283 20.29 22.84 -10.02
N THR A 284 20.66 22.67 -8.76
CA THR A 284 21.86 23.29 -8.22
C THR A 284 23.03 22.63 -8.95
N ILE A 285 23.54 23.32 -9.96
CA ILE A 285 24.86 23.07 -10.54
C ILE A 285 25.85 23.31 -9.39
N ALA A 286 26.22 22.24 -8.69
CA ALA A 286 27.36 22.26 -7.80
C ALA A 286 28.61 21.99 -8.64
N THR A 287 29.33 23.07 -8.92
CA THR A 287 30.65 23.12 -9.54
C THR A 287 31.62 22.14 -8.86
N PRO A 288 32.46 21.40 -9.61
CA PRO A 288 33.39 20.45 -9.04
C PRO A 288 34.46 21.18 -8.22
N ARG A 289 34.50 20.93 -6.90
CA ARG A 289 35.61 21.35 -6.05
C ARG A 289 36.81 20.43 -6.33
N ASN A 290 37.75 20.96 -7.10
CA ASN A 290 39.15 20.52 -7.16
C ASN A 290 39.69 20.20 -5.76
N ARG A 291 40.06 18.93 -5.53
CA ARG A 291 41.02 18.57 -4.47
C ARG A 291 42.41 18.47 -5.10
N PRO A 292 43.41 19.25 -4.64
CA PRO A 292 44.78 19.02 -5.03
C PRO A 292 45.35 17.76 -4.35
N PRO A 293 46.32 17.07 -4.96
CA PRO A 293 46.94 15.88 -4.41
C PRO A 293 48.12 16.23 -3.47
N ALA A 294 48.64 15.18 -2.81
CA ALA A 294 49.80 15.10 -1.91
C ALA A 294 49.42 15.01 -0.41
N SER A 295 50.02 14.16 0.41
CA SER A 295 51.34 13.52 0.31
C SER A 295 51.45 12.30 1.22
N ILE A 296 52.15 11.31 0.70
CA ILE A 296 52.80 10.20 1.40
C ILE A 296 53.73 10.74 2.49
N ARG A 297 53.66 10.20 3.71
CA ARG A 297 54.81 10.09 4.62
C ARG A 297 54.69 8.85 5.49
N ARG A 298 55.49 7.83 5.14
CA ARG A 298 55.94 6.79 6.07
C ARG A 298 56.88 7.43 7.09
N ALA A 299 56.71 7.11 8.36
CA ALA A 299 57.74 7.26 9.38
C ALA A 299 57.96 5.87 10.01
N SER A 300 59.16 5.36 9.80
CA SER A 300 59.72 4.16 10.39
C SER A 300 60.38 4.49 11.74
N GLY A 301 60.24 3.58 12.71
CA GLY A 301 61.34 3.17 13.59
C GLY A 301 61.35 3.68 15.03
N SER A 302 60.99 2.82 15.98
CA SER A 302 61.84 2.20 17.03
C SER A 302 60.89 1.56 18.06
N ARG A 303 61.07 0.33 18.53
CA ARG A 303 62.28 -0.43 18.85
C ARG A 303 62.27 -1.83 18.24
#